data_AF-A0A3C1UMH8-F1
#
_entry.id   AF-A0A3C1UMH8-F1
#
_cell.length_a   1.000
_cell.length_b   1.000
_cell.length_c   1.000
_cell.angle_alpha   90.00
_cell.angle_beta   90.00
_cell.angle_gamma   90.00
#
_symmetry.space_group_name_H-M   'P 1'
#
loop_
_entity.id
_entity.type
_entity.pdbx_description
1 polymer ?
#
loop_
_entity_poly.entity_id
_entity_poly.type
_entity_poly.pdbx_seq_one_letter_code
_entity_poly.pdbx_strand_id
1 'polypeptide(L)'
;EENPQTNGPALNGDTPQQSSFGKWNLQGECELWGECQPEDFKRIKKVATKTPLSKWVITVSSESLAEEAFAALKRNKLRQGRFSILHFDQELVDEISEHLNRKNTLTWIHGEASPPVMQFDFNGLWFDSTYGVLDY
;
A
#
# COMPACT_ATOMS: atom_id res chain seq x y z
N GLU A 1 9.82 -26.14 -1.52
CA GLU A 1 9.21 -25.18 -0.59
C GLU A 1 8.22 -24.37 -1.39
N GLU A 2 6.93 -24.53 -1.10
CA GLU A 2 5.84 -23.91 -1.85
C GLU A 2 5.81 -22.40 -1.59
N ASN A 3 5.81 -21.65 -2.69
CA ASN A 3 5.64 -20.21 -2.71
C ASN A 3 4.17 -19.92 -2.32
N PRO A 4 3.86 -19.16 -1.25
CA PRO A 4 2.48 -18.82 -0.94
C PRO A 4 2.03 -17.79 -1.96
N GLN A 5 1.51 -18.28 -3.09
CA GLN A 5 0.86 -17.43 -4.06
C GLN A 5 -0.39 -16.84 -3.41
N THR A 6 -0.35 -15.53 -3.15
CA THR A 6 -1.53 -14.70 -2.88
C THR A 6 -2.38 -14.64 -4.15
N ASN A 7 -3.06 -15.74 -4.49
CA ASN A 7 -3.83 -15.89 -5.72
C ASN A 7 -5.23 -15.30 -5.55
N GLY A 8 -5.38 -14.00 -5.83
CA GLY A 8 -6.63 -13.50 -6.39
C GLY A 8 -6.78 -14.01 -7.84
N PRO A 9 -8.01 -14.21 -8.36
CA PRO A 9 -8.21 -14.70 -9.71
C PRO A 9 -7.55 -13.77 -10.75
N ALA A 10 -6.95 -14.36 -11.78
CA ALA A 10 -6.35 -13.61 -12.88
C ALA A 10 -7.42 -12.78 -13.60
N LEU A 11 -7.25 -11.45 -13.59
CA LEU A 11 -8.16 -10.49 -14.22
C LEU A 11 -7.95 -10.47 -15.74
N ASN A 12 -8.35 -11.54 -16.45
CA ASN A 12 -8.39 -11.72 -17.92
C ASN A 12 -7.08 -11.41 -18.71
N GLY A 13 -6.52 -12.46 -19.32
CA GLY A 13 -5.81 -12.45 -20.63
C GLY A 13 -4.44 -11.77 -20.74
N ASP A 14 -4.14 -10.77 -19.91
CA ASP A 14 -2.82 -10.18 -19.74
C ASP A 14 -2.17 -10.74 -18.47
N THR A 15 -0.84 -10.74 -18.39
CA THR A 15 -0.06 -11.11 -17.20
C THR A 15 -0.79 -10.69 -15.91
N PRO A 16 -0.99 -11.59 -14.93
CA PRO A 16 -1.74 -11.28 -13.71
C PRO A 16 -1.21 -9.98 -13.09
N GLN A 17 -2.04 -8.96 -13.06
CA GLN A 17 -1.72 -7.72 -12.37
C GLN A 17 -1.72 -8.07 -10.88
N GLN A 18 -0.54 -8.03 -10.26
CA GLN A 18 -0.37 -8.36 -8.85
C GLN A 18 -0.30 -7.07 -8.05
N SER A 19 -1.02 -7.04 -6.92
CA SER A 19 -0.90 -5.97 -5.94
C SER A 19 0.32 -6.23 -5.04
N SER A 20 0.86 -5.18 -4.41
CA SER A 20 1.90 -5.36 -3.38
C SER A 20 1.33 -6.08 -2.16
N PHE A 21 0.08 -5.78 -1.80
CA PHE A 21 -0.70 -6.45 -0.77
C PHE A 21 -2.19 -6.32 -1.10
N GLY A 22 -3.05 -7.11 -0.46
CA GLY A 22 -4.48 -7.00 -0.70
C GLY A 22 -5.31 -7.96 0.14
N LYS A 23 -6.62 -7.75 0.09
CA LYS A 23 -7.62 -8.60 0.73
C LYS A 23 -8.69 -8.98 -0.29
N TRP A 24 -8.97 -10.27 -0.37
CA TRP A 24 -10.06 -10.84 -1.16
C TRP A 24 -11.03 -11.55 -0.24
N ASN A 25 -12.32 -11.46 -0.56
CA ASN A 25 -13.34 -12.22 0.15
C ASN A 25 -13.35 -13.69 -0.30
N LEU A 26 -14.18 -14.52 0.34
CA LEU A 26 -14.29 -15.95 0.04
C LEU A 26 -14.81 -16.24 -1.38
N GLN A 27 -15.43 -15.25 -2.03
CA GLN A 27 -15.91 -15.32 -3.41
C GLN A 27 -14.83 -14.90 -4.42
N GLY A 28 -13.64 -14.51 -3.95
CA GLY A 28 -12.53 -14.05 -4.80
C GLY A 28 -12.66 -12.60 -5.28
N GLU A 29 -13.59 -11.83 -4.71
CA GLU A 29 -13.72 -10.40 -5.02
C GLU A 29 -12.70 -9.60 -4.21
N CYS A 30 -12.08 -8.61 -4.86
CA CYS A 30 -11.09 -7.74 -4.23
C CYS A 30 -11.79 -6.71 -3.32
N GLU A 31 -11.54 -6.78 -2.02
CA GLU A 31 -12.04 -5.82 -1.03
C GLU A 31 -11.04 -4.67 -0.80
N LEU A 32 -9.74 -5.00 -0.79
CA LEU A 32 -8.63 -4.05 -0.59
C LEU A 32 -7.52 -4.33 -1.60
N TRP A 33 -7.07 -3.28 -2.28
CA TRP A 33 -5.91 -3.32 -3.17
C TRP A 33 -4.82 -2.38 -2.67
N GLY A 34 -3.61 -2.91 -2.47
CA GLY A 34 -2.46 -2.18 -1.97
C GLY A 34 -1.33 -2.05 -3.00
N GLU A 35 -0.76 -0.86 -3.13
CA GLU A 35 0.40 -0.58 -3.99
C GLU A 35 1.49 0.13 -3.19
N CYS A 36 2.73 -0.35 -3.28
CA CYS A 36 3.89 0.30 -2.69
C CYS A 36 4.69 1.03 -3.77
N GLN A 37 4.85 2.34 -3.62
CA GLN A 37 5.63 3.21 -4.53
C GLN A 37 5.32 2.99 -6.02
N PRO A 38 4.04 3.09 -6.46
CA PRO A 38 3.69 2.74 -7.83
C PRO A 38 4.19 3.77 -8.83
N GLU A 39 4.89 3.30 -9.87
CA GLU A 39 5.40 4.17 -10.95
C GLU A 39 4.37 4.41 -12.08
N ASP A 40 3.40 3.49 -12.27
CA ASP A 40 2.45 3.52 -13.39
C ASP A 40 0.98 3.67 -12.95
N PHE A 41 0.50 4.91 -12.95
CA PHE A 41 -0.91 5.22 -12.66
C PHE A 41 -1.88 4.86 -13.79
N LYS A 42 -1.41 4.60 -15.02
CA LYS A 42 -2.28 4.06 -16.09
C LYS A 42 -2.61 2.60 -15.80
N ARG A 43 -1.65 1.82 -15.29
CA ARG A 43 -1.91 0.47 -14.78
C ARG A 43 -2.91 0.50 -13.62
N ILE A 44 -2.69 1.37 -12.63
CA ILE A 44 -3.64 1.55 -11.51
C ILE A 44 -5.05 1.81 -12.04
N LYS A 45 -5.20 2.71 -13.02
CA LYS A 45 -6.49 2.95 -13.66
C LYS A 45 -7.11 1.70 -14.27
N LYS A 46 -6.33 0.93 -15.04
CA LYS A 46 -6.80 -0.31 -15.66
C LYS A 46 -7.30 -1.30 -14.59
N VAL A 47 -6.56 -1.49 -13.50
CA VAL A 47 -6.95 -2.38 -12.40
C VAL A 47 -8.18 -1.86 -11.67
N ALA A 48 -8.20 -0.59 -11.26
CA ALA A 48 -9.28 0.02 -10.49
C ALA A 48 -10.63 0.04 -11.24
N THR A 49 -10.61 -0.02 -12.59
CA THR A 49 -11.83 -0.21 -13.39
C THR A 49 -12.36 -1.65 -13.35
N LYS A 50 -11.49 -2.64 -13.15
CA LYS A 50 -11.85 -4.06 -13.00
C LYS A 50 -12.25 -4.42 -11.56
N THR A 51 -11.81 -3.63 -10.57
CA THR A 51 -12.17 -3.79 -9.16
C THR A 51 -13.00 -2.60 -8.63
N PRO A 52 -14.22 -2.38 -9.16
CA PRO A 52 -14.99 -1.16 -8.89
C PRO A 52 -15.50 -1.02 -7.44
N LEU A 53 -15.39 -2.06 -6.63
CA LEU A 53 -15.82 -2.04 -5.22
C LEU A 53 -14.65 -2.04 -4.23
N SER A 54 -13.41 -2.22 -4.69
CA SER A 54 -12.26 -2.29 -3.79
C SER A 54 -11.92 -0.92 -3.21
N LYS A 55 -11.49 -0.91 -1.95
CA LYS A 55 -10.73 0.19 -1.37
C LYS A 55 -9.28 0.09 -1.84
N TRP A 56 -8.63 1.24 -1.98
CA TRP A 56 -7.28 1.34 -2.49
C TRP A 56 -6.38 2.02 -1.47
N VAL A 57 -5.20 1.44 -1.25
CA VAL A 57 -4.14 2.03 -0.44
C VAL A 57 -2.88 2.15 -1.30
N ILE A 58 -2.30 3.34 -1.34
CA ILE A 58 -1.00 3.58 -1.96
C ILE A 58 -0.05 4.00 -0.86
N THR A 59 1.09 3.33 -0.71
CA THR A 59 2.12 3.70 0.28
C THR A 59 3.33 4.32 -0.43
N VAL A 60 3.79 5.48 0.03
CA VAL A 60 4.97 6.19 -0.50
C VAL A 60 5.89 6.66 0.63
N SER A 61 7.14 7.01 0.31
CA SER A 61 8.18 7.35 1.31
C SER A 61 8.44 8.86 1.48
N SER A 62 7.48 9.71 1.11
CA SER A 62 7.50 11.13 1.46
C SER A 62 6.14 11.79 1.23
N GLU A 63 5.93 12.95 1.84
CA GLU A 63 4.77 13.81 1.57
C GLU A 63 4.75 14.26 0.10
N SER A 64 5.90 14.65 -0.47
CA SER A 64 5.98 15.08 -1.88
C SER A 64 5.53 13.99 -2.85
N LEU A 65 5.94 12.74 -2.63
CA LEU A 65 5.48 11.60 -3.42
C LEU A 65 3.97 11.35 -3.22
N ALA A 66 3.43 11.65 -2.04
CA ALA A 66 2.01 11.54 -1.77
C ALA A 66 1.21 12.56 -2.57
N GLU A 67 1.68 13.81 -2.62
CA GLU A 67 1.09 14.87 -3.44
C GLU A 67 1.16 14.54 -4.94
N GLU A 68 2.29 14.01 -5.41
CA GLU A 68 2.46 13.55 -6.79
C GLU A 68 1.50 12.41 -7.13
N ALA A 69 1.38 11.42 -6.24
CA ALA A 69 0.43 10.33 -6.37
C ALA A 69 -1.01 10.87 -6.43
N PHE A 70 -1.37 11.78 -5.53
CA PHE A 70 -2.69 12.42 -5.49
C PHE A 70 -3.00 13.20 -6.78
N ALA A 71 -2.04 13.96 -7.29
CA ALA A 71 -2.13 14.64 -8.58
C ALA A 71 -2.27 13.64 -9.75
N ALA A 72 -1.59 12.49 -9.69
CA ALA A 72 -1.70 11.44 -10.69
C ALA A 72 -3.08 10.77 -10.67
N LEU A 73 -3.68 10.53 -9.50
CA LEU A 73 -5.06 10.04 -9.37
C LEU A 73 -6.04 11.01 -10.06
N LYS A 74 -5.90 12.31 -9.78
CA LYS A 74 -6.69 13.40 -10.42
C LYS A 74 -6.53 13.40 -11.95
N ARG A 75 -5.28 13.45 -12.43
CA ARG A 75 -4.95 13.48 -13.86
C ARG A 75 -5.51 12.27 -14.62
N ASN A 76 -5.54 11.10 -13.99
CA ASN A 76 -6.09 9.88 -14.57
C ASN A 76 -7.61 9.74 -14.43
N LYS A 77 -8.27 10.68 -13.73
CA LYS A 77 -9.72 10.72 -13.49
C LYS A 77 -10.20 9.46 -12.76
N LEU A 78 -9.48 9.04 -11.72
CA LEU A 78 -9.92 7.93 -10.88
C LEU A 78 -11.10 8.35 -10.02
N ARG A 79 -11.89 7.36 -9.58
CA ARG A 79 -13.09 7.61 -8.76
C ARG A 79 -12.68 7.97 -7.33
N GLN A 80 -13.17 9.13 -6.87
CA GLN A 80 -12.98 9.64 -5.52
C GLN A 80 -13.66 8.79 -4.43
N GLY A 81 -13.22 8.95 -3.18
CA GLY A 81 -13.74 8.30 -1.98
C GLY A 81 -13.32 6.84 -1.82
N ARG A 82 -12.25 6.44 -2.53
CA ARG A 82 -11.81 5.04 -2.57
C ARG A 82 -10.31 4.85 -2.45
N PHE A 83 -9.52 5.91 -2.58
CA PHE A 83 -8.06 5.84 -2.52
C PHE A 83 -7.58 6.56 -1.27
N SER A 84 -6.78 5.89 -0.46
CA SER A 84 -6.02 6.51 0.63
C SER A 84 -4.55 6.39 0.30
N ILE A 85 -3.83 7.50 0.33
CA ILE A 85 -2.39 7.54 0.14
C ILE A 85 -1.76 7.70 1.52
N LEU A 86 -1.00 6.69 1.94
CA LEU A 86 -0.22 6.72 3.16
C LEU A 86 1.20 7.15 2.79
N HIS A 87 1.74 8.13 3.51
CA HIS A 87 3.13 8.49 3.36
C HIS A 87 3.89 8.35 4.66
N PHE A 88 5.09 7.80 4.55
CA PHE A 88 6.03 7.60 5.63
C PHE A 88 7.25 8.49 5.39
N ASP A 89 7.99 8.79 6.45
CA ASP A 89 9.24 9.52 6.31
C ASP A 89 10.29 8.63 5.62
N GLN A 90 11.03 9.20 4.67
CA GLN A 90 12.06 8.46 3.94
C GLN A 90 13.11 7.87 4.89
N GLU A 91 13.50 8.63 5.92
CA GLU A 91 14.48 8.20 6.92
C GLU A 91 14.02 6.93 7.65
N LEU A 92 12.74 6.84 8.00
CA LEU A 92 12.16 5.63 8.59
C LEU A 92 12.27 4.43 7.64
N VAL A 93 11.92 4.63 6.36
CA VAL A 93 11.96 3.57 5.35
C VAL A 93 13.39 3.09 5.13
N ASP A 94 14.35 4.02 5.08
CA ASP A 94 15.77 3.72 4.94
C ASP A 94 16.29 2.94 6.15
N GLU A 95 15.97 3.37 7.37
CA GLU A 95 16.40 2.71 8.60
C GLU A 95 15.87 1.28 8.70
N ILE A 96 14.58 1.05 8.39
CA ILE A 96 14.01 -0.30 8.35
C ILE A 96 14.72 -1.15 7.28
N SER A 97 15.01 -0.56 6.12
CA SER A 97 15.63 -1.26 4.99
C SER A 97 17.07 -1.69 5.31
N GLU A 98 17.83 -0.86 6.00
CA GLU A 98 19.20 -1.17 6.46
C GLU A 98 19.22 -2.34 7.46
N HIS A 99 18.15 -2.51 8.23
CA HIS A 99 18.02 -3.56 9.24
C HIS A 99 17.25 -4.80 8.75
N LEU A 100 16.96 -4.90 7.45
CA LEU A 100 16.35 -6.10 6.87
C LEU A 100 17.29 -7.30 6.96
N ASN A 101 16.76 -8.36 7.55
CA ASN A 101 17.41 -9.65 7.63
C ASN A 101 16.65 -10.70 6.81
N ARG A 102 17.26 -11.87 6.60
CA ARG A 102 16.56 -13.02 6.01
C ARG A 102 15.33 -13.44 6.84
N LYS A 103 15.37 -13.24 8.16
CA LYS A 103 14.25 -13.46 9.08
C LYS A 103 14.08 -12.19 9.89
N ASN A 104 12.91 -11.57 9.77
CA ASN A 104 12.57 -10.35 10.49
C ASN A 104 11.54 -10.64 11.58
N THR A 105 11.62 -9.92 12.67
CA THR A 105 10.60 -9.87 13.72
C THR A 105 10.01 -8.47 13.73
N LEU A 106 8.69 -8.39 13.65
CA LEU A 106 7.95 -7.15 13.79
C LEU A 106 6.96 -7.32 14.94
N THR A 107 7.06 -6.47 15.95
CA THR A 107 6.08 -6.39 17.04
C THR A 107 5.34 -5.07 16.93
N TRP A 108 4.07 -5.14 16.51
CA TRP A 108 3.20 -3.96 16.47
C TRP A 108 2.72 -3.64 17.88
N ILE A 109 3.01 -2.43 18.37
CA ILE A 109 2.65 -2.01 19.73
C ILE A 109 1.41 -1.15 19.71
N HIS A 110 1.41 -0.11 18.89
CA HIS A 110 0.31 0.82 18.78
C HIS A 110 0.25 1.41 17.38
N GLY A 111 -0.96 1.71 16.91
CA GLY A 111 -1.16 2.56 15.76
C GLY A 111 -2.56 3.13 15.77
N GLU A 112 -2.65 4.40 15.42
CA GLU A 112 -3.88 5.17 15.40
C GLU A 112 -3.94 5.91 14.06
N ALA A 113 -5.14 6.10 13.50
CA ALA A 113 -5.32 6.84 12.25
C ALA A 113 -5.64 8.33 12.48
N SER A 114 -5.98 8.73 13.70
CA SER A 114 -6.33 10.10 14.06
C SER A 114 -5.98 10.38 15.53
N PRO A 115 -4.78 10.92 15.83
CA PRO A 115 -3.72 11.31 14.89
C PRO A 115 -3.03 10.08 14.25
N PRO A 116 -2.46 10.20 13.04
CA PRO A 116 -1.76 9.10 12.37
C PRO A 116 -0.39 8.84 13.00
N VAL A 117 -0.35 7.88 13.92
CA VAL A 117 0.85 7.50 14.68
C VAL A 117 1.06 6.00 14.63
N MET A 118 2.31 5.55 14.77
CA MET A 118 2.65 4.15 14.84
C MET A 118 3.87 3.90 15.73
N GLN A 119 3.77 2.84 16.53
CA GLN A 119 4.82 2.37 17.41
C GLN A 119 5.01 0.88 17.21
N PHE A 120 6.24 0.47 16.92
CA PHE A 120 6.58 -0.92 16.69
C PHE A 120 8.03 -1.20 17.02
N ASP A 121 8.31 -2.45 17.37
CA ASP A 121 9.67 -2.99 17.39
C ASP A 121 9.92 -3.74 16.08
N PHE A 122 11.03 -3.45 15.42
CA PHE A 122 11.48 -4.19 14.24
C PHE A 122 12.91 -4.68 14.46
N ASN A 123 13.08 -6.01 14.51
CA ASN A 123 14.35 -6.67 14.78
C ASN A 123 15.04 -6.19 16.08
N GLY A 124 14.29 -5.82 17.11
CA GLY A 124 14.83 -5.30 18.37
C GLY A 124 15.11 -3.80 18.37
N LEU A 125 14.79 -3.10 17.28
CA LEU A 125 14.84 -1.64 17.19
C LEU A 125 13.47 -1.05 17.40
N TRP A 126 13.41 -0.06 18.30
CA TRP A 126 12.18 0.63 18.62
C TRP A 126 11.92 1.81 17.68
N PHE A 127 10.75 1.83 17.07
CA PHE A 127 10.27 2.92 16.23
C PHE A 127 9.06 3.59 16.89
N ASP A 128 9.12 4.91 17.00
CA ASP A 128 8.02 5.79 17.39
C ASP A 128 7.91 6.88 16.31
N SER A 129 6.91 6.74 15.43
CA SER A 129 6.83 7.54 14.21
C SER A 129 5.40 7.99 13.96
N THR A 130 5.27 9.03 13.15
CA THR A 130 4.02 9.41 12.51
C THR A 130 3.99 8.91 11.08
N TYR A 131 2.82 8.99 10.46
CA TYR A 131 2.65 8.86 9.01
C TYR A 131 1.59 9.88 8.57
N GLY A 132 1.50 10.18 7.29
CA GLY A 132 0.42 11.04 6.79
C GLY A 132 -0.56 10.29 5.91
N VAL A 133 -1.76 10.87 5.77
CA VAL A 133 -2.88 10.28 5.04
C VAL A 133 -3.48 11.34 4.12
N LEU A 134 -3.52 11.05 2.82
CA LEU A 134 -4.26 11.84 1.83
C LEU A 134 -5.37 10.99 1.21
N ASP A 135 -6.62 11.36 1.46
CA ASP A 135 -7.79 10.68 0.90
C ASP A 135 -8.24 11.33 -0.41
N TYR A 136 -8.38 10.50 -1.46
CA TYR A 136 -8.86 10.86 -2.79
C TYR A 136 -10.22 10.22 -3.12
#